data_AF-A0A3M2ISF7-F1
#
_entry.id   AF-A0A3M2ISF7-F1
#
_cell.length_a   1.000
_cell.length_b   1.000
_cell.length_c   1.000
_cell.angle_alpha   90.00
_cell.angle_beta   90.00
_cell.angle_gamma   90.00
#
_symmetry.space_group_name_H-M   'P 1'
#
loop_
_entity.id
_entity.type
_entity.pdbx_description
1 polymer ?
#
loop_
_entity_poly.entity_id
_entity_poly.type
_entity_poly.pdbx_seq_one_letter_code
_entity_poly.pdbx_strand_id
1 'polypeptide(L)' 'MKIEEPTFYHSRITDWPEGERPREKLMALGPERLTESELLAILIRTGTKRQTAVDLAKIIL' A
#
# COMPACT_ATOMS: atom_id res chain seq x y z
N MET A 1 -13.75 -7.46 19.12
CA MET A 1 -13.00 -7.94 17.95
C MET A 1 -12.04 -6.82 17.59
N LYS A 2 -10.79 -6.87 18.08
CA LYS A 2 -9.79 -5.84 17.76
C LYS A 2 -9.41 -6.06 16.31
N ILE A 3 -9.80 -5.12 15.44
CA ILE A 3 -9.24 -5.05 14.10
C ILE A 3 -7.79 -4.63 14.34
N GLU A 4 -6.88 -5.59 14.24
CA GLU A 4 -5.45 -5.31 14.29
C GLU A 4 -5.16 -4.35 13.14
N GLU A 5 -4.82 -3.10 13.46
CA GLU A 5 -4.36 -2.15 12.47
C GLU A 5 -3.18 -2.80 11.74
N PRO A 6 -3.24 -2.96 10.40
CA PRO A 6 -2.13 -3.57 9.69
C PRO A 6 -0.90 -2.71 9.99
N THR A 7 0.12 -3.34 10.57
CA THR A 7 1.37 -2.69 10.93
C THR A 7 1.97 -2.11 9.66
N PHE A 8 1.67 -0.84 9.37
CA PHE A 8 2.16 -0.17 8.19
C PHE A 8 3.67 -0.04 8.33
N TYR A 9 4.38 -0.83 7.54
CA TYR A 9 5.82 -0.83 7.51
C TYR A 9 6.32 0.58 7.18
N HIS A 10 7.12 1.16 8.08
CA HIS A 10 7.87 2.40 7.82
C HIS A 10 9.08 2.19 6.88
N SER A 11 9.12 1.07 6.16
CA SER A 11 10.14 0.74 5.17
C SER A 11 9.64 0.99 3.74
N ARG A 12 10.52 0.89 2.74
CA ARG A 12 10.11 1.08 1.33
C ARG A 12 9.14 -0.04 0.97
N ILE A 13 8.20 0.23 0.06
CA ILE A 13 7.22 -0.77 -0.40
C ILE A 13 7.90 -2.05 -0.90
N THR A 14 9.10 -1.95 -1.49
CA THR A 14 9.91 -3.10 -1.94
C THR A 14 10.42 -3.98 -0.81
N ASP A 15 10.48 -3.47 0.41
CA ASP A 15 10.96 -4.18 1.59
C ASP A 15 9.82 -4.93 2.29
N TRP A 16 8.57 -4.71 1.87
CA TRP A 16 7.41 -5.40 2.43
C TRP A 16 7.38 -6.86 1.92
N PRO A 17 6.74 -7.78 2.65
CA PRO A 17 6.40 -9.09 2.12
C PRO A 17 5.70 -8.98 0.76
N GLU A 18 6.01 -9.90 -0.15
CA GLU A 18 5.54 -9.84 -1.54
C GLU A 18 4.01 -9.75 -1.64
N GLY A 19 3.30 -10.55 -0.83
CA GLY A 19 1.84 -10.54 -0.79
C GLY A 19 1.20 -9.24 -0.25
N GLU A 20 2.00 -8.35 0.35
CA GLU A 20 1.53 -7.07 0.90
C GLU A 20 1.88 -5.88 0.02
N ARG A 21 2.77 -6.04 -0.97
CA ARG A 21 3.09 -4.95 -1.91
C ARG A 21 1.88 -4.70 -2.81
N PRO A 22 1.40 -3.45 -2.96
CA PRO A 22 0.15 -3.18 -3.67
C PRO A 22 0.09 -3.78 -5.08
N ARG A 23 1.20 -3.70 -5.86
CA ARG A 23 1.22 -4.26 -7.22
C ARG A 23 1.17 -5.78 -7.24
N GLU A 24 1.92 -6.44 -6.37
CA GLU A 24 1.98 -7.91 -6.31
C GLU A 24 0.66 -8.46 -5.76
N LYS A 25 0.12 -7.82 -4.72
CA LYS A 25 -1.22 -8.08 -4.19
C LYS A 25 -2.31 -7.92 -5.25
N LEU A 26 -2.24 -6.87 -6.08
CA LEU A 26 -3.16 -6.66 -7.21
C LEU A 26 -3.07 -7.81 -8.23
N MET A 27 -1.86 -8.22 -8.60
CA MET A 27 -1.65 -9.31 -9.55
C MET A 27 -2.14 -10.67 -9.01
N ALA A 28 -1.96 -10.91 -7.70
CA ALA A 28 -2.32 -12.18 -7.07
C ALA A 28 -3.80 -12.29 -6.71
N LEU A 29 -4.42 -11.19 -6.26
CA LEU A 29 -5.72 -11.22 -5.59
C LEU A 29 -6.78 -10.32 -6.23
N GLY A 30 -6.45 -9.55 -7.26
CA GLY A 30 -7.37 -8.61 -7.90
C GLY A 30 -7.60 -7.31 -7.12
N PRO A 31 -8.18 -6.28 -7.77
CA PRO A 31 -8.36 -4.94 -7.20
C PRO A 31 -9.26 -4.92 -5.97
N GLU A 32 -10.19 -5.87 -5.84
CA GLU A 32 -11.14 -5.98 -4.73
C GLU A 32 -10.49 -6.28 -3.37
N ARG A 33 -9.24 -6.77 -3.37
CA ARG A 33 -8.48 -7.01 -2.14
C ARG A 33 -7.61 -5.82 -1.71
N LEU A 34 -7.62 -4.74 -2.49
CA LEU A 34 -6.88 -3.53 -2.19
C LEU A 34 -7.81 -2.46 -1.60
N THR A 35 -7.26 -1.67 -0.69
CA THR A 35 -7.89 -0.44 -0.22
C THR A 35 -7.83 0.63 -1.31
N GLU A 36 -8.72 1.63 -1.23
CA GLU A 36 -8.70 2.79 -2.14
C GLU A 36 -7.32 3.49 -2.14
N SER A 37 -6.69 3.60 -0.97
CA SER A 37 -5.34 4.15 -0.86
C SER A 37 -4.28 3.28 -1.53
N GLU A 38 -4.36 1.95 -1.45
CA GLU A 38 -3.43 1.06 -2.17
C GLU A 38 -3.63 1.15 -3.68
N LEU A 39 -4.87 1.23 -4.16
CA LEU A 39 -5.17 1.43 -5.58
C LEU A 39 -4.63 2.77 -6.08
N LEU A 40 -4.88 3.85 -5.33
CA LEU A 40 -4.34 5.17 -5.67
C LEU A 40 -2.80 5.17 -5.61
N ALA A 41 -2.18 4.47 -4.65
CA ALA A 41 -0.73 4.35 -4.55
C ALA A 41 -0.11 3.69 -5.79
N ILE A 42 -0.79 2.71 -6.41
CA ILE A 42 -0.34 2.09 -7.66
C ILE A 42 -0.29 3.12 -8.79
N LEU A 43 -1.30 4.01 -8.87
CA LEU A 43 -1.38 5.09 -9.86
C LEU A 43 -0.34 6.19 -9.62
N ILE A 44 -0.10 6.56 -8.36
CA ILE A 44 0.93 7.53 -7.95
C ILE A 44 2.34 7.02 -8.29
N ARG A 45 2.54 5.69 -8.26
CA ARG A 45 3.78 4.95 -8.59
C ARG A 45 4.99 5.21 -7.69
N THR A 46 5.13 6.39 -7.12
CA THR A 46 6.32 6.80 -6.36
C THR A 46 5.94 7.56 -5.08
N GLY A 47 6.61 7.22 -3.98
CA GLY A 47 6.56 8.02 -2.76
C GLY A 47 7.52 9.21 -2.80
N THR A 48 7.70 9.86 -1.66
CA THR A 48 8.76 10.85 -1.43
C THR A 48 9.94 10.22 -0.69
N LYS A 49 10.96 11.02 -0.35
CA LYS A 49 12.06 10.56 0.52
C LYS A 49 11.60 10.14 1.92
N ARG A 50 10.44 10.60 2.38
CA ARG A 50 9.95 10.40 3.76
C ARG A 50 8.69 9.55 3.85
N GLN A 51 7.99 9.35 2.73
CA GLN A 51 6.66 8.73 2.71
C GLN A 51 6.55 7.80 1.51
N THR A 52 5.92 6.65 1.70
CA THR A 52 5.62 5.73 0.61
C THR A 52 4.48 6.26 -0.28
N ALA A 53 4.29 5.66 -1.46
CA ALA A 53 3.14 5.99 -2.30
C ALA A 53 1.80 5.70 -1.60
N VAL A 54 1.75 4.69 -0.72
CA VAL A 54 0.58 4.35 0.10
C VAL A 54 0.33 5.43 1.16
N ASP A 55 1.37 5.93 1.82
CA ASP A 55 1.22 7.02 2.79
C ASP A 55 0.70 8.30 2.12
N LEU A 56 1.21 8.63 0.92
CA LEU A 56 0.70 9.77 0.15
C LEU A 56 -0.77 9.58 -0.24
N ALA A 57 -1.14 8.39 -0.71
CA ALA A 57 -2.51 8.09 -1.09
C ALA A 57 -3.51 8.21 0.08
N LYS A 58 -3.08 7.84 1.30
CA LYS A 58 -3.87 8.01 2.52
C LYS A 58 -4.02 9.47 2.98
N ILE A 59 -3.16 10.38 2.53
CA ILE A 59 -3.29 11.82 2.85
C ILE A 59 -4.29 12.48 1.90
N ILE A 60 -4.47 11.93 0.70
CA ILE A 60 -5.36 12.48 -0.32
C ILE A 60 -6.83 12.10 -0.07
N LEU A 61 -7.07 10.90 0.47
CA LEU A 61 -8.39 10.35 0.78
C LEU A 61 -8.75 10.59 2.25
#